data_AF-A0A2A4ZJY3-F1
#
_entry.id   AF-A0A2A4ZJY3-F1
#
_cell.length_a   1.000
_cell.length_b   1.000
_cell.length_c   1.000
_cell.angle_alpha   90.00
_cell.angle_beta   90.00
_cell.angle_gamma   90.00
#
_symmetry.space_group_name_H-M   'P 1'
#
loop_
_entity.id
_entity.type
_entity.pdbx_description
1 polymer ?
#
loop_
_entity_poly.entity_id
_entity_poly.type
_entity_poly.pdbx_seq_one_letter_code
_entity_poly.pdbx_strand_id
1 'polypeptide(L)'
;MRDFFISSLEKLITVLIVLMCIAVVVGAGGAMMSPEGGVFPAIGVLIFGGLYVVLMGGMMYLFLGIYDNTKRTAEATERMAQGSR
;
A
#
# COMPACT_ATOMS: atom_id res chain seq x y z
N MET A 1 -7.02 -9.54 -19.68
CA MET A 1 -6.08 -8.44 -19.38
C MET A 1 -6.39 -7.70 -18.07
N ARG A 2 -7.68 -7.52 -17.69
CA ARG A 2 -8.13 -6.93 -16.42
C ARG A 2 -7.52 -7.59 -15.19
N ASP A 3 -7.74 -8.89 -15.05
CA ASP A 3 -7.32 -9.64 -13.86
C ASP A 3 -5.78 -9.68 -13.77
N PHE A 4 -5.10 -9.64 -14.92
CA PHE A 4 -3.65 -9.54 -14.97
C PHE A 4 -3.14 -8.18 -14.44
N PHE A 5 -3.72 -7.06 -14.87
CA PHE A 5 -3.25 -5.73 -14.46
C PHE A 5 -3.54 -5.45 -12.98
N ILE A 6 -4.76 -5.74 -12.53
CA ILE A 6 -5.15 -5.52 -11.13
C ILE A 6 -4.38 -6.47 -10.21
N SER A 7 -4.29 -7.76 -10.54
CA SER A 7 -3.51 -8.72 -9.74
C SER A 7 -2.02 -8.38 -9.71
N SER A 8 -1.45 -7.87 -10.82
CA SER A 8 -0.05 -7.47 -10.85
C SER A 8 0.21 -6.22 -9.99
N LEU A 9 -0.67 -5.22 -10.05
CA LEU A 9 -0.57 -4.03 -9.19
C LEU A 9 -0.76 -4.37 -7.72
N GLU A 10 -1.71 -5.25 -7.39
CA GLU A 10 -1.92 -5.72 -6.03
C GLU A 10 -0.65 -6.39 -5.48
N LYS A 11 -0.07 -7.33 -6.23
CA LYS A 11 1.19 -8.00 -5.87
C LYS A 11 2.35 -7.02 -5.76
N LEU A 12 2.44 -6.05 -6.66
CA LEU A 12 3.47 -5.02 -6.61
C LEU A 12 3.34 -4.18 -5.32
N ILE A 13 2.12 -3.77 -4.96
CA ILE A 13 1.87 -3.03 -3.71
C ILE A 13 2.23 -3.90 -2.51
N THR A 14 1.88 -5.18 -2.50
CA THR A 14 2.29 -6.10 -1.43
C THR A 14 3.81 -6.15 -1.28
N VAL A 15 4.54 -6.31 -2.39
CA VAL A 15 6.01 -6.32 -2.39
C VAL A 15 6.55 -5.00 -1.85
N LEU A 16 6.00 -3.85 -2.28
CA LEU A 16 6.40 -2.54 -1.78
C LEU A 16 6.18 -2.39 -0.28
N ILE A 17 5.03 -2.83 0.24
CA ILE A 17 4.75 -2.79 1.69
C ILE A 17 5.75 -3.65 2.46
N VAL A 18 6.05 -4.86 1.98
CA VAL A 18 7.07 -5.72 2.61
C VAL A 18 8.43 -5.03 2.62
N LEU A 19 8.85 -4.40 1.52
CA LEU A 19 10.09 -3.65 1.45
C LEU A 19 10.09 -2.44 2.42
N MET A 20 8.97 -1.72 2.53
CA MET A 20 8.86 -0.62 3.49
C MET A 20 8.93 -1.12 4.94
N CYS A 21 8.30 -2.25 5.28
CA CYS A 21 8.45 -2.88 6.60
C CYS A 21 9.90 -3.21 6.91
N ILE A 22 10.62 -3.81 5.95
CA ILE A 22 12.05 -4.10 6.09
C ILE A 22 12.84 -2.81 6.30
N ALA A 23 12.57 -1.76 5.51
CA ALA A 23 13.23 -0.47 5.65
C ALA A 23 13.03 0.15 7.05
N VAL A 24 11.83 0.04 7.63
CA VAL A 24 11.55 0.52 8.98
C VAL A 24 12.33 -0.27 10.03
N VAL A 25 12.37 -1.60 9.92
CA VAL A 25 13.12 -2.45 10.86
C VAL A 25 14.63 -2.18 10.77
N VAL A 26 15.17 -2.09 9.54
CA VAL A 26 16.58 -1.76 9.31
C VAL A 26 16.90 -0.35 9.79
N GLY A 27 16.00 0.62 9.54
CA GLY A 27 16.13 1.99 10.01
C GLY A 27 16.15 2.08 11.53
N ALA A 28 15.31 1.32 12.22
CA ALA A 28 15.30 1.24 13.68
C ALA A 28 16.59 0.59 14.22
N GLY A 29 17.07 -0.47 13.58
CA GLY A 29 18.36 -1.09 13.91
C GLY A 29 19.53 -0.11 13.74
N GLY A 30 19.56 0.63 12.63
CA GLY A 30 20.55 1.68 12.38
C GLY A 30 20.50 2.81 13.40
N ALA A 31 19.30 3.25 13.80
CA ALA A 31 19.09 4.26 14.83
C ALA A 31 19.50 3.79 16.23
N MET A 32 19.50 2.48 16.49
CA MET A 32 19.99 1.93 17.76
C MET A 32 21.52 1.83 17.80
N MET A 33 22.16 1.61 16.65
CA MET A 33 23.62 1.44 16.53
C MET A 33 24.37 2.76 16.26
N SER A 34 23.67 3.86 15.98
CA SER A 34 24.31 5.13 15.66
C SER A 34 24.91 5.82 16.90
N PRO A 35 25.99 6.61 16.77
CA PRO A 35 26.62 7.31 17.89
C PRO A 35 25.71 8.33 18.59
N GLU A 36 24.80 8.94 17.84
CA GLU A 36 23.78 9.87 18.33
C GLU A 36 22.43 9.17 18.60
N GLY A 37 22.41 7.85 18.45
CA GLY A 37 21.24 7.01 18.52
C GLY A 37 20.91 6.48 19.90
N GLY A 38 20.10 5.42 19.92
CA GLY A 38 19.74 4.70 21.13
C GLY A 38 18.32 4.12 21.08
N VAL A 39 17.86 3.63 22.23
CA VAL A 39 16.55 2.96 22.34
C VAL A 39 15.40 3.91 22.01
N PHE A 40 15.43 5.16 22.48
CA PHE A 40 14.35 6.12 22.23
C PHE A 40 14.23 6.53 20.75
N PRO A 41 15.32 6.90 20.04
CA PRO A 41 15.26 7.11 18.60
C PRO A 41 14.77 5.90 17.82
N ALA A 42 15.23 4.69 18.16
CA ALA A 42 14.80 3.46 17.49
C ALA A 42 13.29 3.19 17.66
N ILE A 43 12.75 3.39 18.87
CA ILE A 43 11.30 3.30 19.12
C ILE A 43 10.54 4.35 18.30
N GLY A 44 11.07 5.58 18.20
CA GLY A 44 10.51 6.62 17.34
C GLY A 44 10.41 6.17 15.88
N VAL A 45 11.50 5.61 15.34
CA VAL A 45 11.51 5.08 13.96
C VAL A 45 10.49 3.97 13.77
N LEU A 46 10.34 3.05 14.73
CA LEU A 46 9.33 1.98 14.63
C LEU A 46 7.90 2.52 14.64
N ILE A 47 7.60 3.48 15.52
CA ILE A 47 6.26 4.07 15.63
C ILE A 47 5.93 4.90 14.38
N PHE A 48 6.75 5.89 14.05
CA PHE A 48 6.47 6.79 12.93
C PHE A 48 6.64 6.09 11.58
N GLY A 49 7.64 5.23 11.44
CA GLY A 49 7.83 4.40 10.26
C GLY A 49 6.69 3.40 10.07
N GLY A 50 6.26 2.71 11.13
CA GLY A 50 5.12 1.80 11.09
C GLY A 50 3.81 2.51 10.71
N LEU A 51 3.53 3.66 11.32
CA LEU A 51 2.39 4.51 10.95
C LEU A 51 2.46 4.93 9.48
N TYR A 52 3.65 5.32 9.00
CA TYR A 52 3.85 5.67 7.59
C TYR A 52 3.55 4.49 6.66
N VAL A 53 4.03 3.28 6.98
CA VAL A 53 3.76 2.07 6.20
C VAL A 53 2.26 1.79 6.12
N VAL A 54 1.56 1.87 7.26
CA VAL A 54 0.11 1.63 7.32
C VAL A 54 -0.65 2.66 6.50
N LEU A 55 -0.34 3.94 6.66
CA LEU A 55 -1.00 5.01 5.91
C LEU A 55 -0.72 4.90 4.41
N MET A 56 0.55 4.73 4.02
CA MET A 56 0.94 4.66 2.62
C MET A 56 0.38 3.39 1.95
N GLY A 57 0.57 2.23 2.57
CA GLY A 57 0.04 0.96 2.07
C GLY A 57 -1.49 0.97 2.00
N GLY A 58 -2.15 1.48 3.03
CA GLY A 58 -3.61 1.65 3.06
C GLY A 58 -4.11 2.55 1.93
N MET A 59 -3.45 3.69 1.69
CA MET A 59 -3.79 4.59 0.58
C MET A 59 -3.59 3.94 -0.79
N MET A 60 -2.50 3.18 -0.99
CA MET A 60 -2.24 2.47 -2.25
C MET A 60 -3.36 1.45 -2.57
N TYR A 61 -3.76 0.65 -1.57
CA TYR A 61 -4.88 -0.28 -1.73
C TYR A 61 -6.22 0.42 -1.91
N LEU A 62 -6.45 1.54 -1.21
CA LEU A 62 -7.66 2.34 -1.37
C LEU A 62 -7.80 2.88 -2.79
N PHE A 63 -6.74 3.41 -3.40
CA PHE A 63 -6.77 3.86 -4.79
C PHE A 63 -7.04 2.74 -5.78
N LEU A 64 -6.41 1.58 -5.59
CA LEU A 64 -6.72 0.39 -6.41
C LEU A 64 -8.19 -0.02 -6.27
N GLY A 65 -8.72 -0.03 -5.05
CA GLY A 65 -10.11 -0.35 -4.78
C GLY A 65 -11.09 0.63 -5.42
N ILE A 66 -10.80 1.94 -5.38
CA ILE A 66 -11.59 2.95 -6.08
C ILE A 66 -11.59 2.69 -7.59
N TYR A 67 -10.41 2.45 -8.18
CA TYR A 67 -10.30 2.18 -9.61
C TYR A 67 -11.15 0.96 -10.03
N ASP A 68 -11.05 -0.15 -9.28
CA ASP A 68 -11.82 -1.36 -9.58
C ASP A 68 -13.33 -1.13 -9.44
N ASN A 69 -13.77 -0.44 -8.37
CA ASN A 69 -15.17 -0.14 -8.14
C ASN A 69 -15.77 0.80 -9.20
N THR A 70 -15.06 1.87 -9.57
CA THR A 70 -15.49 2.79 -10.63
C THR A 70 -15.63 2.07 -11.96
N LYS A 71 -14.68 1.19 -12.28
CA LYS A 71 -14.72 0.43 -13.53
C LYS A 71 -15.86 -0.59 -13.56
N ARG A 72 -16.08 -1.35 -12.48
CA ARG A 72 -17.22 -2.27 -12.35
C ARG A 72 -18.56 -1.55 -12.48
N THR A 73 -18.64 -0.32 -11.96
CA THR A 73 -19.82 0.52 -12.09
C THR A 73 -20.07 0.91 -13.55
N ALA A 74 -19.03 1.36 -14.26
CA ALA A 74 -19.13 1.69 -15.68
C ALA A 74 -19.58 0.48 -16.52
N GLU A 75 -18.99 -0.70 -16.30
CA GLU A 75 -19.40 -1.94 -16.99
C GLU A 75 -20.86 -2.32 -16.71
N ALA A 76 -21.34 -2.13 -15.47
CA ALA A 76 -22.73 -2.39 -15.11
C ALA A 76 -23.68 -1.40 -15.81
N THR A 77 -23.32 -0.12 -15.86
CA THR A 77 -24.10 0.92 -16.57
C THR A 77 -24.19 0.63 -18.06
N GLU A 78 -23.10 0.22 -18.71
CA GLU A 78 -23.10 -0.15 -20.13
C GLU A 78 -24.05 -1.33 -20.40
N ARG A 79 -24.03 -2.37 -19.54
CA ARG A 79 -24.94 -3.52 -19.66
C ARG A 79 -26.41 -3.12 -19.49
N MET A 80 -26.71 -2.23 -18.54
CA MET A 80 -28.07 -1.70 -18.36
C MET A 80 -28.54 -0.91 -19.59
N ALA A 81 -27.66 -0.10 -20.18
CA ALA A 81 -27.98 0.66 -21.38
C ALA A 81 -28.19 -0.24 -22.60
N GLN A 82 -27.46 -1.36 -22.70
CA GLN A 82 -27.61 -2.34 -23.78
C GLN A 82 -28.84 -3.25 -23.60
N GLY A 83 -29.19 -3.62 -22.37
CA GLY A 83 -30.38 -4.43 -22.07
C GLY A 83 -31.70 -3.66 -22.04
N SER A 84 -31.65 -2.33 -22.21
CA SER A 84 -32.84 -1.45 -22.33
C SER A 84 -33.27 -1.22 -23.78
N ARG A 85 -32.83 -2.07 -24.72
CA ARG A 85 -33.30 -2.12 -26.11
C ARG A 85 -34.03 -3.42 -26.40
#